data_AF-A0A0F6YHS8-F1
#
_entry.id   AF-A0A0F6YHS8-F1
#
_cell.length_a   1.000
_cell.length_b   1.000
_cell.length_c   1.000
_cell.angle_alpha   90.00
_cell.angle_beta   90.00
_cell.angle_gamma   90.00
#
_symmetry.space_group_name_H-M   'P 1'
#
loop_
_entity.id
_entity.type
_entity.pdbx_description
1 polymer ?
#
loop_
_entity_poly.entity_id
_entity_poly.type
_entity_poly.pdbx_seq_one_letter_code
_entity_poly.pdbx_strand_id
1 'polypeptide(L)'
;MQRVTLILHLSDLHLLGEPREQDAILASLITALEKERARRGRRVDLIAITGDVFDSATIDPRVAVRELEALHKCITRALGDDVPTIVVPGNHDRRRIGLFGPHDESLFRAVREALGARMLIHGCDTPFLAKVVPPAFHAQPLWAIAYDSTYLPHGWLSAGGVVRHEDLLHAAAQIGDAEPDWPLLFLLHHHLVPTPLTDVGPIETHRMHPALCWMLHRVLPVLVAHADREELTMTALGAGTALSTLHDLRRAVLVLHGHKHYATARKLDATEARQGDVLLVSAGSAGTAQRWSPTSPRDTARLWPSFNVIELEGDAITIEAVSFGWKGRSAGETAYRPLVWASREGAKWRLHPIEGAEPHSGPKLIANESRVRLMNARRFGARRWDYECERRVEPNGRGPRRYVETIEGARGALLEPLDRAAPVRATPAQLELGLGALTRYRVDGGVCRSLDEATRVRGAASSPFEWIGLMNRYRARRSRLVLEGLGAHANSAFASTTDLATGQETPLRCHRDVGGDRVVLELDDCPARTLLRVYWPLEA
;
A
#
# COMPACT_ATOMS: atom_id res chain seq x y z
N MET A 1 -30.11 -6.35 -21.23
CA MET A 1 -28.73 -5.97 -20.88
C MET A 1 -28.57 -6.19 -19.40
N GLN A 2 -27.53 -6.92 -18.96
CA GLN A 2 -27.23 -7.03 -17.53
C GLN A 2 -26.84 -5.64 -17.01
N ARG A 3 -27.33 -5.29 -15.81
CA ARG A 3 -26.96 -4.04 -15.16
C ARG A 3 -25.52 -4.17 -14.67
N VAL A 4 -24.68 -3.22 -15.04
CA VAL A 4 -23.33 -3.08 -14.47
C VAL A 4 -23.44 -2.24 -13.21
N THR A 5 -22.84 -2.70 -12.13
CA THR A 5 -22.70 -1.97 -10.87
C THR A 5 -21.31 -1.36 -10.80
N LEU A 6 -21.24 -0.03 -10.67
CA LEU A 6 -19.99 0.72 -10.52
C LEU A 6 -19.79 1.16 -9.07
N ILE A 7 -18.79 0.61 -8.39
CA ILE A 7 -18.47 0.91 -6.99
C ILE A 7 -17.19 1.75 -6.93
N LEU A 8 -17.25 2.87 -6.23
CA LEU A 8 -16.07 3.66 -5.87
C LEU A 8 -15.60 3.27 -4.47
N HIS A 9 -14.34 2.90 -4.33
CA HIS A 9 -13.75 2.51 -3.05
C HIS A 9 -12.69 3.54 -2.64
N LEU A 10 -13.02 4.29 -1.59
CA LEU A 10 -12.20 5.32 -0.96
C LEU A 10 -11.73 4.83 0.41
N SER A 11 -10.54 5.25 0.82
CA SER A 11 -10.01 4.93 2.14
C SER A 11 -9.02 5.99 2.59
N ASP A 12 -8.77 6.05 3.90
CA ASP A 12 -7.69 6.82 4.50
C ASP A 12 -7.74 8.29 4.05
N LEU A 13 -8.89 8.92 4.29
CA LEU A 13 -9.14 10.34 3.99
C LEU A 13 -8.38 11.25 4.95
N HIS A 14 -8.19 10.81 6.20
CA HIS A 14 -7.48 11.54 7.25
C HIS A 14 -7.89 13.01 7.34
N LEU A 15 -9.19 13.29 7.25
CA LEU A 15 -9.73 14.65 7.32
C LEU A 15 -9.26 15.36 8.59
N LEU A 16 -8.99 16.65 8.47
CA LEU A 16 -8.56 17.52 9.57
C LEU A 16 -7.20 17.11 10.17
N GLY A 17 -6.40 16.35 9.42
CA GLY A 17 -5.00 16.10 9.74
C GLY A 17 -4.09 17.28 9.42
N GLU A 18 -2.85 17.24 9.91
CA GLU A 18 -1.84 18.27 9.65
C GLU A 18 -0.98 18.02 8.39
N PRO A 19 -1.51 18.31 7.20
CA PRO A 19 -0.64 18.83 6.14
C PRO A 19 -1.23 20.08 5.47
N ARG A 20 -0.36 21.08 5.21
CA ARG A 20 -0.60 22.24 4.32
C ARG A 20 -1.05 21.87 2.89
N GLU A 21 -1.12 20.58 2.56
CA GLU A 21 -1.43 20.05 1.25
C GLU A 21 -2.80 19.34 1.16
N GLN A 22 -3.53 19.14 2.28
CA GLN A 22 -4.77 18.37 2.28
C GLN A 22 -5.81 18.97 1.31
N ASP A 23 -6.00 20.29 1.33
CA ASP A 23 -6.94 20.97 0.42
C ASP A 23 -6.61 20.71 -1.06
N ALA A 24 -5.32 20.74 -1.42
CA ALA A 24 -4.88 20.47 -2.78
C ALA A 24 -5.10 19.01 -3.18
N ILE A 25 -4.90 18.07 -2.24
CA ILE A 25 -5.19 16.64 -2.45
C ILE A 25 -6.70 16.44 -2.66
N LEU A 26 -7.54 16.96 -1.78
CA LEU A 26 -9.00 16.80 -1.87
C LEU A 26 -9.56 17.47 -3.14
N ALA A 27 -9.09 18.66 -3.52
CA ALA A 27 -9.47 19.29 -4.78
C ALA A 27 -9.08 18.43 -6.01
N SER A 28 -7.91 17.80 -5.96
CA SER A 28 -7.44 16.90 -7.02
C SER A 28 -8.22 15.58 -7.04
N LEU A 29 -8.66 15.08 -5.88
CA LEU A 29 -9.58 13.95 -5.79
C LEU A 29 -10.88 14.26 -6.53
N ILE A 30 -11.51 15.41 -6.24
CA ILE A 30 -12.75 15.82 -6.93
C ILE A 30 -12.54 15.89 -8.45
N THR A 31 -11.44 16.51 -8.90
CA THR A 31 -11.09 16.57 -10.34
C THR A 31 -10.92 15.17 -10.95
N ALA A 32 -10.27 14.26 -10.24
CA ALA A 32 -10.06 12.89 -10.68
C ALA A 32 -11.38 12.11 -10.78
N LEU A 33 -12.31 12.31 -9.85
CA LEU A 33 -13.65 11.71 -9.86
C LEU A 33 -14.50 12.23 -11.05
N GLU A 34 -14.44 13.53 -11.34
CA GLU A 34 -15.11 14.12 -12.52
C GLU A 34 -14.58 13.52 -13.82
N LYS A 35 -13.24 13.43 -13.94
CA LYS A 35 -12.59 12.77 -15.09
C LYS A 35 -12.98 11.31 -15.21
N GLU A 36 -13.06 10.60 -14.10
CA GLU A 36 -13.41 9.18 -14.11
C GLU A 36 -14.86 8.94 -14.54
N ARG A 37 -15.80 9.72 -14.01
CA ARG A 37 -17.19 9.72 -14.47
C ARG A 37 -17.28 10.03 -15.97
N ALA A 38 -16.58 11.06 -16.43
CA ALA A 38 -16.56 11.44 -17.85
C ALA A 38 -15.98 10.33 -18.74
N ARG A 39 -14.88 9.69 -18.29
CA ARG A 39 -14.24 8.57 -19.00
C ARG A 39 -15.19 7.39 -19.18
N ARG A 40 -15.90 7.00 -18.13
CA ARG A 40 -16.83 5.86 -18.18
C ARG A 40 -18.15 6.19 -18.86
N GLY A 41 -18.56 7.46 -18.85
CA GLY A 41 -19.86 7.89 -19.39
C GLY A 41 -21.04 7.34 -18.59
N ARG A 42 -20.84 7.01 -17.31
CA ARG A 42 -21.81 6.32 -16.45
C ARG A 42 -21.78 6.86 -15.02
N ARG A 43 -22.88 6.65 -14.29
CA ARG A 43 -23.03 7.03 -12.89
C ARG A 43 -22.41 5.96 -11.98
N VAL A 44 -21.83 6.39 -10.86
CA VAL A 44 -21.40 5.49 -9.77
C VAL A 44 -22.64 5.04 -8.99
N ASP A 45 -22.72 3.75 -8.72
CA ASP A 45 -23.84 3.10 -8.05
C ASP A 45 -23.69 3.05 -6.52
N LEU A 46 -22.45 3.00 -6.03
CA LEU A 46 -22.14 2.87 -4.60
C LEU A 46 -20.77 3.50 -4.30
N ILE A 47 -20.67 4.20 -3.16
CA ILE A 47 -19.40 4.61 -2.57
C ILE A 47 -19.16 3.78 -1.30
N ALA A 48 -17.99 3.15 -1.21
CA ALA A 48 -17.50 2.49 0.00
C ALA A 48 -16.32 3.26 0.57
N ILE A 49 -16.42 3.69 1.83
CA ILE A 49 -15.34 4.36 2.58
C ILE A 49 -14.85 3.43 3.68
N THR A 50 -13.62 2.91 3.56
CA THR A 50 -13.08 1.85 4.42
C THR A 50 -12.15 2.36 5.52
N GLY A 51 -12.64 3.31 6.32
CA GLY A 51 -11.96 3.78 7.53
C GLY A 51 -10.91 4.87 7.34
N ASP A 52 -10.41 5.34 8.47
CA ASP A 52 -9.53 6.50 8.63
C ASP A 52 -10.11 7.71 7.90
N VAL A 53 -11.39 7.98 8.21
CA VAL A 53 -12.12 9.14 7.70
C VAL A 53 -11.50 10.42 8.25
N PHE A 54 -11.14 10.41 9.54
CA PHE A 54 -10.53 11.52 10.25
C PHE A 54 -9.11 11.15 10.72
N ASP A 55 -8.22 12.15 10.88
CA ASP A 55 -6.84 11.92 11.34
C ASP A 55 -6.76 11.58 12.85
N SER A 56 -7.85 11.81 13.61
CA SER A 56 -7.92 11.52 15.05
C SER A 56 -9.34 11.50 15.61
N ALA A 57 -9.59 10.60 16.57
CA ALA A 57 -10.84 10.56 17.32
C ALA A 57 -11.07 11.77 18.24
N THR A 58 -10.04 12.58 18.52
CA THR A 58 -10.15 13.75 19.41
C THR A 58 -10.60 15.02 18.69
N ILE A 59 -10.95 14.92 17.41
CA ILE A 59 -11.48 16.05 16.62
C ILE A 59 -12.85 16.47 17.18
N ASP A 60 -13.12 17.78 17.18
CA ASP A 60 -14.44 18.31 17.56
C ASP A 60 -15.53 17.71 16.64
N PRO A 61 -16.56 17.02 17.20
CA PRO A 61 -17.57 16.36 16.39
C PRO A 61 -18.35 17.27 15.44
N ARG A 62 -18.58 18.54 15.81
CA ARG A 62 -19.30 19.49 14.95
C ARG A 62 -18.46 19.87 13.73
N VAL A 63 -17.16 20.03 13.93
CA VAL A 63 -16.20 20.28 12.85
C VAL A 63 -16.11 19.06 11.94
N ALA A 64 -15.93 17.87 12.50
CA ALA A 64 -15.87 16.61 11.76
C ALA A 64 -17.11 16.37 10.87
N VAL A 65 -18.31 16.53 11.44
CA VAL A 65 -19.58 16.42 10.70
C VAL A 65 -19.62 17.39 9.53
N ARG A 66 -19.27 18.67 9.77
CA ARG A 66 -19.31 19.71 8.73
C ARG A 66 -18.34 19.40 7.60
N GLU A 67 -17.09 19.03 7.91
CA GLU A 67 -16.08 18.76 6.87
C GLU A 67 -16.40 17.50 6.08
N LEU A 68 -16.84 16.42 6.73
CA LEU A 68 -17.25 15.21 6.04
C LEU A 68 -18.47 15.44 5.15
N GLU A 69 -19.48 16.19 5.64
CA GLU A 69 -20.65 16.55 4.85
C GLU A 69 -20.25 17.40 3.63
N ALA A 70 -19.35 18.38 3.81
CA ALA A 70 -18.87 19.22 2.72
C ALA A 70 -18.11 18.41 1.66
N LEU A 71 -17.19 17.53 2.09
CA LEU A 71 -16.48 16.64 1.17
C LEU A 71 -17.45 15.69 0.45
N HIS A 72 -18.37 15.05 1.18
CA HIS A 72 -19.34 14.12 0.60
C HIS A 72 -20.22 14.79 -0.47
N LYS A 73 -20.67 16.03 -0.23
CA LYS A 73 -21.38 16.84 -1.24
C LYS A 73 -20.53 17.08 -2.49
N CYS A 74 -19.26 17.41 -2.34
CA CYS A 74 -18.35 17.60 -3.47
C CYS A 74 -18.14 16.29 -4.26
N ILE A 75 -17.94 15.17 -3.56
CA ILE A 75 -17.78 13.84 -4.17
C ILE A 75 -19.04 13.46 -4.95
N THR A 76 -20.20 13.50 -4.31
CA THR A 76 -21.47 13.13 -4.96
C THR A 76 -21.79 14.03 -6.15
N ARG A 77 -21.54 15.34 -6.06
CA ARG A 77 -21.68 16.27 -7.18
C ARG A 77 -20.77 15.90 -8.36
N ALA A 78 -19.49 15.62 -8.10
CA ALA A 78 -18.56 15.16 -9.13
C ALA A 78 -19.06 13.90 -9.85
N LEU A 79 -19.69 13.00 -9.11
CA LEU A 79 -20.21 11.72 -9.60
C LEU A 79 -21.61 11.78 -10.24
N GLY A 80 -22.29 12.93 -10.20
CA GLY A 80 -23.60 13.12 -10.84
C GLY A 80 -24.80 13.01 -9.92
N ASP A 81 -24.60 13.42 -8.66
CA ASP A 81 -25.55 13.53 -7.54
C ASP A 81 -26.10 12.21 -6.97
N ASP A 82 -26.35 12.24 -5.66
CA ASP A 82 -27.01 11.26 -4.77
C ASP A 82 -26.59 9.78 -4.88
N VAL A 83 -25.32 9.48 -4.58
CA VAL A 83 -24.81 8.10 -4.60
C VAL A 83 -24.88 7.49 -3.18
N PRO A 84 -25.52 6.32 -3.00
CA PRO A 84 -25.49 5.60 -1.73
C PRO A 84 -24.05 5.43 -1.23
N THR A 85 -23.81 5.76 0.03
CA THR A 85 -22.46 5.71 0.62
C THR A 85 -22.44 4.90 1.90
N ILE A 86 -21.57 3.91 1.98
CA ILE A 86 -21.31 3.11 3.19
C ILE A 86 -19.96 3.55 3.77
N VAL A 87 -19.92 3.79 5.07
CA VAL A 87 -18.72 4.19 5.81
C VAL A 87 -18.50 3.23 6.98
N VAL A 88 -17.31 2.65 7.04
CA VAL A 88 -16.81 1.92 8.22
C VAL A 88 -15.67 2.71 8.87
N PRO A 89 -15.46 2.61 10.19
CA PRO A 89 -14.38 3.33 10.87
C PRO A 89 -13.02 2.66 10.64
N GLY A 90 -11.97 3.47 10.74
CA GLY A 90 -10.58 3.03 10.87
C GLY A 90 -10.00 3.35 12.24
N ASN A 91 -8.75 3.00 12.45
CA ASN A 91 -8.12 3.11 13.77
C ASN A 91 -7.94 4.58 14.20
N HIS A 92 -7.72 5.51 13.26
CA HIS A 92 -7.69 6.94 13.56
C HIS A 92 -9.05 7.51 13.94
N ASP A 93 -10.15 6.91 13.48
CA ASP A 93 -11.50 7.31 13.85
C ASP A 93 -11.88 6.95 15.29
N ARG A 94 -11.10 6.06 15.93
CA ARG A 94 -11.34 5.56 17.30
C ARG A 94 -10.33 5.99 18.34
N ARG A 95 -9.15 6.42 17.90
CA ARG A 95 -8.02 6.70 18.79
C ARG A 95 -7.30 7.97 18.38
N ARG A 96 -6.59 8.57 19.34
CA ARG A 96 -5.99 9.91 19.20
C ARG A 96 -4.92 10.00 18.11
N ILE A 97 -4.17 8.93 17.90
CA ILE A 97 -3.10 8.87 16.87
C ILE A 97 -3.15 7.55 16.10
N GLY A 98 -4.36 7.03 15.88
CA GLY A 98 -4.58 5.74 15.23
C GLY A 98 -4.28 4.52 16.10
N LEU A 99 -3.11 4.50 16.73
CA LEU A 99 -2.64 3.37 17.53
C LEU A 99 -2.78 3.57 19.04
N PHE A 100 -2.81 4.83 19.50
CA PHE A 100 -2.78 5.15 20.93
C PHE A 100 -3.94 6.01 21.40
N GLY A 101 -4.27 5.82 22.67
CA GLY A 101 -5.39 6.44 23.36
C GLY A 101 -6.49 5.41 23.61
N PRO A 102 -7.40 5.64 24.56
CA PRO A 102 -8.55 4.77 24.76
C PRO A 102 -9.41 4.73 23.49
N HIS A 103 -10.13 3.62 23.30
CA HIS A 103 -11.15 3.52 22.27
C HIS A 103 -12.27 4.53 22.55
N ASP A 104 -12.59 5.36 21.57
CA ASP A 104 -13.64 6.37 21.65
C ASP A 104 -14.58 6.27 20.44
N GLU A 105 -15.88 6.17 20.71
CA GLU A 105 -16.92 6.10 19.68
C GLU A 105 -17.68 7.40 19.48
N SER A 106 -17.46 8.40 20.35
CA SER A 106 -18.25 9.62 20.42
C SER A 106 -18.27 10.39 19.10
N LEU A 107 -17.11 10.52 18.46
CA LEU A 107 -16.96 11.17 17.16
C LEU A 107 -17.83 10.48 16.08
N PHE A 108 -17.68 9.16 15.93
CA PHE A 108 -18.41 8.40 14.90
C PHE A 108 -19.91 8.30 15.21
N ARG A 109 -20.31 8.29 16.49
CA ARG A 109 -21.72 8.39 16.90
C ARG A 109 -22.33 9.73 16.47
N ALA A 110 -21.65 10.84 16.72
CA ALA A 110 -22.09 12.16 16.28
C ALA A 110 -22.20 12.25 14.75
N VAL A 111 -21.24 11.67 14.02
CA VAL A 111 -21.30 11.58 12.55
C VAL A 111 -22.51 10.77 12.07
N ARG A 112 -22.77 9.60 12.67
CA ARG A 112 -23.95 8.78 12.36
C ARG A 112 -25.25 9.52 12.64
N GLU A 113 -25.35 10.22 13.77
CA GLU A 113 -26.55 10.98 14.15
C GLU A 113 -26.83 12.13 13.19
N ALA A 114 -25.79 12.83 12.73
CA ALA A 114 -25.93 13.97 11.83
C ALA A 114 -26.15 13.57 10.36
N LEU A 115 -25.48 12.50 9.89
CA LEU A 115 -25.39 12.17 8.46
C LEU A 115 -26.06 10.83 8.09
N GLY A 116 -26.61 10.09 9.06
CA GLY A 116 -27.18 8.75 8.87
C GLY A 116 -28.35 8.67 7.87
N ALA A 117 -29.03 9.78 7.60
CA ALA A 117 -30.07 9.86 6.58
C ALA A 117 -29.52 9.90 5.14
N ARG A 118 -28.24 10.26 4.96
CA ARG A 118 -27.57 10.40 3.65
C ARG A 118 -26.54 9.32 3.39
N MET A 119 -25.99 8.74 4.45
CA MET A 119 -24.92 7.76 4.41
C MET A 119 -25.19 6.68 5.45
N LEU A 120 -24.83 5.43 5.15
CA LEU A 120 -24.81 4.37 6.15
C LEU A 120 -23.47 4.42 6.89
N ILE A 121 -23.51 4.98 8.10
CA ILE A 121 -22.34 5.05 9.00
C ILE A 121 -22.38 3.86 9.96
N HIS A 122 -21.46 2.92 9.80
CA HIS A 122 -21.33 1.73 10.66
C HIS A 122 -20.30 1.94 11.79
N GLY A 123 -20.28 1.01 12.76
CA GLY A 123 -19.34 0.99 13.89
C GLY A 123 -19.91 1.50 15.21
N CYS A 124 -21.17 1.91 15.26
CA CYS A 124 -21.78 2.41 16.48
C CYS A 124 -22.85 1.46 17.04
N ASP A 125 -22.87 0.22 16.54
CA ASP A 125 -23.83 -0.82 16.84
C ASP A 125 -23.08 -1.94 17.58
N THR A 126 -23.21 -2.01 18.91
CA THR A 126 -22.69 -3.13 19.73
C THR A 126 -23.88 -3.91 20.29
N PRO A 127 -23.77 -5.24 20.51
CA PRO A 127 -22.54 -6.04 20.60
C PRO A 127 -21.97 -6.55 19.26
N PHE A 128 -22.73 -6.52 18.17
CA PHE A 128 -22.32 -7.11 16.88
C PHE A 128 -21.53 -6.14 16.01
N LEU A 129 -20.32 -6.53 15.62
CA LEU A 129 -19.43 -5.69 14.82
C LEU A 129 -19.71 -5.75 13.31
N ALA A 130 -20.49 -6.73 12.87
CA ALA A 130 -20.94 -6.87 11.48
C ALA A 130 -22.37 -6.40 11.30
N LYS A 131 -22.63 -5.72 10.19
CA LYS A 131 -23.97 -5.31 9.75
C LYS A 131 -24.19 -5.67 8.30
N VAL A 132 -25.20 -6.49 8.02
CA VAL A 132 -25.69 -6.69 6.66
C VAL A 132 -26.37 -5.41 6.22
N VAL A 133 -25.83 -4.79 5.18
CA VAL A 133 -26.37 -3.57 4.60
C VAL A 133 -27.64 -3.92 3.84
N PRO A 134 -28.78 -3.26 4.10
CA PRO A 134 -30.02 -3.59 3.43
C PRO A 134 -29.93 -3.42 1.91
N PRO A 135 -30.36 -4.39 1.09
CA PRO A 135 -30.37 -4.24 -0.37
C PRO A 135 -31.15 -3.01 -0.86
N ALA A 136 -32.19 -2.60 -0.13
CA ALA A 136 -32.96 -1.39 -0.41
C ALA A 136 -32.13 -0.09 -0.31
N PHE A 137 -31.04 -0.08 0.45
CA PHE A 137 -30.17 1.09 0.59
C PHE A 137 -29.31 1.31 -0.66
N HIS A 138 -28.69 0.25 -1.19
CA HIS A 138 -27.75 0.38 -2.31
C HIS A 138 -28.35 -0.01 -3.67
N ALA A 139 -29.43 -0.79 -3.69
CA ALA A 139 -30.14 -1.24 -4.90
C ALA A 139 -29.23 -1.93 -5.95
N GLN A 140 -28.26 -2.70 -5.48
CA GLN A 140 -27.29 -3.44 -6.31
C GLN A 140 -27.46 -4.96 -6.13
N PRO A 141 -27.16 -5.77 -7.16
CA PRO A 141 -27.24 -7.23 -7.10
C PRO A 141 -26.03 -7.85 -6.38
N LEU A 142 -25.82 -7.43 -5.13
CA LEU A 142 -24.76 -7.92 -4.25
C LEU A 142 -25.27 -7.95 -2.81
N TRP A 143 -24.70 -8.84 -2.00
CA TRP A 143 -24.80 -8.73 -0.56
C TRP A 143 -23.69 -7.81 -0.07
N ALA A 144 -23.96 -6.94 0.90
CA ALA A 144 -22.94 -6.07 1.49
C ALA A 144 -22.92 -6.22 3.00
N ILE A 145 -21.72 -6.36 3.58
CA ILE A 145 -21.49 -6.36 5.02
C ILE A 145 -20.55 -5.22 5.34
N ALA A 146 -20.98 -4.33 6.23
CA ALA A 146 -20.12 -3.33 6.87
C ALA A 146 -19.60 -3.92 8.20
N TYR A 147 -18.28 -3.92 8.40
CA TYR A 147 -17.65 -4.52 9.56
C TYR A 147 -16.75 -3.52 10.29
N ASP A 148 -16.97 -3.37 11.60
CA ASP A 148 -16.11 -2.57 12.47
C ASP A 148 -14.93 -3.38 12.98
N SER A 149 -13.85 -3.38 12.19
CA SER A 149 -12.60 -4.03 12.59
C SER A 149 -11.86 -3.31 13.72
N THR A 150 -12.26 -2.11 14.12
CA THR A 150 -11.50 -1.24 15.04
C THR A 150 -11.83 -1.48 16.52
N TYR A 151 -12.85 -2.30 16.80
CA TYR A 151 -13.43 -2.45 18.13
C TYR A 151 -12.52 -3.20 19.10
N LEU A 152 -11.64 -2.46 19.77
CA LEU A 152 -10.80 -2.92 20.86
C LEU A 152 -11.09 -2.06 22.10
N PRO A 153 -12.18 -2.35 22.86
CA PRO A 153 -12.76 -1.42 23.84
C PRO A 153 -11.89 -1.19 25.08
N HIS A 154 -10.82 -1.96 25.24
CA HIS A 154 -9.89 -1.85 26.35
C HIS A 154 -8.46 -1.69 25.83
N GLY A 155 -7.59 -1.17 26.70
CA GLY A 155 -6.19 -0.95 26.39
C GLY A 155 -5.90 0.40 25.73
N TRP A 156 -4.68 0.87 25.96
CA TRP A 156 -4.18 2.16 25.46
C TRP A 156 -3.48 2.05 24.09
N LEU A 157 -3.14 0.83 23.69
CA LEU A 157 -2.53 0.49 22.40
C LEU A 157 -3.53 -0.37 21.61
N SER A 158 -3.80 0.03 20.38
CA SER A 158 -4.54 -0.80 19.43
C SER A 158 -3.62 -1.81 18.78
N ALA A 159 -4.04 -3.07 18.70
CA ALA A 159 -3.56 -3.96 17.65
C ALA A 159 -4.29 -3.62 16.34
N GLY A 160 -4.04 -4.41 15.29
CA GLY A 160 -4.57 -4.34 13.94
C GLY A 160 -6.04 -4.58 13.77
N GLY A 161 -6.82 -4.23 14.78
CA GLY A 161 -8.23 -4.51 14.83
C GLY A 161 -8.55 -5.93 15.27
N VAL A 162 -9.84 -6.26 15.19
CA VAL A 162 -10.40 -7.57 15.51
C VAL A 162 -11.46 -7.95 14.49
N VAL A 163 -11.49 -9.23 14.12
CA VAL A 163 -12.62 -9.85 13.43
C VAL A 163 -13.05 -11.07 14.23
N ARG A 164 -14.33 -11.11 14.62
CA ARG A 164 -14.89 -12.20 15.41
C ARG A 164 -15.67 -13.14 14.51
N HIS A 165 -15.55 -14.43 14.81
CA HIS A 165 -16.23 -15.46 14.04
C HIS A 165 -17.76 -15.33 14.17
N GLU A 166 -18.24 -15.02 15.37
CA GLU A 166 -19.65 -14.90 15.72
C GLU A 166 -20.35 -13.79 14.94
N ASP A 167 -19.65 -12.66 14.72
CA ASP A 167 -20.16 -11.55 13.93
C ASP A 167 -20.39 -11.96 12.46
N LEU A 168 -19.47 -12.75 11.90
CA LEU A 168 -19.59 -13.28 10.54
C LEU A 168 -20.66 -14.37 10.43
N LEU A 169 -20.77 -15.26 11.42
CA LEU A 169 -21.84 -16.26 11.47
C LEU A 169 -23.22 -15.59 11.57
N HIS A 170 -23.34 -14.52 12.36
CA HIS A 170 -24.57 -13.75 12.47
C HIS A 170 -24.93 -13.08 11.15
N ALA A 171 -23.97 -12.46 10.46
CA ALA A 171 -24.20 -11.90 9.13
C ALA A 171 -24.56 -12.98 8.09
N ALA A 172 -23.90 -14.14 8.13
CA ALA A 172 -24.20 -15.28 7.27
C ALA A 172 -25.63 -15.80 7.49
N ALA A 173 -26.06 -15.93 8.74
CA ALA A 173 -27.42 -16.36 9.08
C ALA A 173 -28.51 -15.38 8.57
N GLN A 174 -28.20 -14.08 8.51
CA GLN A 174 -29.12 -13.08 7.93
C GLN A 174 -29.17 -13.14 6.41
N ILE A 175 -28.04 -13.41 5.75
CA ILE A 175 -27.96 -13.55 4.29
C ILE A 175 -28.63 -14.86 3.84
N GLY A 176 -28.43 -15.93 4.60
CA GLY A 176 -28.97 -17.25 4.33
C GLY A 176 -28.29 -18.00 3.18
N ASP A 177 -28.74 -19.25 3.01
CA ASP A 177 -28.12 -20.24 2.11
C ASP A 177 -28.70 -20.23 0.68
N ALA A 178 -29.70 -19.40 0.38
CA ALA A 178 -30.45 -19.44 -0.89
C ALA A 178 -30.91 -18.06 -1.37
N GLU A 179 -31.00 -17.93 -2.71
CA GLU A 179 -31.51 -16.85 -3.56
C GLU A 179 -31.69 -15.42 -2.99
N PRO A 180 -31.11 -14.38 -3.64
CA PRO A 180 -30.30 -14.48 -4.85
C PRO A 180 -28.87 -14.97 -4.56
N ASP A 181 -28.32 -15.78 -5.48
CA ASP A 181 -26.89 -16.13 -5.49
C ASP A 181 -26.03 -14.96 -5.97
N TRP A 182 -26.04 -13.89 -5.19
CA TRP A 182 -25.23 -12.71 -5.43
C TRP A 182 -23.85 -12.85 -4.77
N PRO A 183 -22.80 -12.20 -5.36
CA PRO A 183 -21.51 -12.06 -4.70
C PRO A 183 -21.64 -11.26 -3.41
N LEU A 184 -20.69 -11.48 -2.50
CA LEU A 184 -20.63 -10.80 -1.21
C LEU A 184 -19.54 -9.72 -1.21
N LEU A 185 -19.91 -8.50 -0.87
CA LEU A 185 -19.02 -7.38 -0.59
C LEU A 185 -18.82 -7.25 0.93
N PHE A 186 -17.59 -7.44 1.41
CA PHE A 186 -17.23 -7.32 2.83
C PHE A 186 -16.33 -6.09 3.03
N LEU A 187 -16.80 -5.10 3.79
CA LEU A 187 -16.11 -3.83 4.03
C LEU A 187 -15.53 -3.81 5.44
N LEU A 188 -14.23 -3.59 5.57
CA LEU A 188 -13.55 -3.35 6.85
C LEU A 188 -12.38 -2.41 6.65
N HIS A 189 -11.72 -1.98 7.72
CA HIS A 189 -10.53 -1.12 7.60
C HIS A 189 -9.22 -1.92 7.60
N HIS A 190 -9.03 -2.80 8.58
CA HIS A 190 -7.79 -3.56 8.73
C HIS A 190 -7.69 -4.73 7.73
N HIS A 191 -6.45 -5.10 7.38
CA HIS A 191 -6.21 -6.21 6.45
C HIS A 191 -6.34 -7.57 7.15
N LEU A 192 -6.82 -8.56 6.39
CA LEU A 192 -6.94 -9.95 6.84
C LEU A 192 -5.69 -10.78 6.56
N VAL A 193 -4.86 -10.35 5.62
CA VAL A 193 -3.58 -10.98 5.30
C VAL A 193 -2.46 -9.94 5.23
N PRO A 194 -1.26 -10.28 5.68
CA PRO A 194 -0.05 -9.49 5.47
C PRO A 194 0.12 -9.05 4.00
N THR A 195 0.57 -7.80 3.80
CA THR A 195 0.79 -7.20 2.48
C THR A 195 2.29 -7.13 2.17
N PRO A 196 2.75 -7.42 0.94
CA PRO A 196 4.18 -7.56 0.67
C PRO A 196 5.00 -6.26 0.87
N LEU A 197 4.34 -5.10 0.98
CA LEU A 197 5.01 -3.81 1.21
C LEU A 197 5.45 -3.58 2.65
N THR A 198 4.67 -4.06 3.61
CA THR A 198 4.83 -3.67 5.01
C THR A 198 5.17 -4.84 5.93
N ASP A 199 5.24 -6.07 5.40
CA ASP A 199 5.68 -7.30 6.09
C ASP A 199 6.95 -7.10 6.95
N VAL A 200 7.84 -6.18 6.54
CA VAL A 200 9.13 -5.92 7.20
C VAL A 200 9.26 -4.51 7.80
N GLY A 201 8.24 -3.65 7.67
CA GLY A 201 8.30 -2.26 8.13
C GLY A 201 8.21 -2.15 9.67
N PRO A 202 9.03 -1.31 10.33
CA PRO A 202 8.80 -0.95 11.72
C PRO A 202 7.54 -0.08 11.83
N ILE A 203 6.85 -0.13 12.97
CA ILE A 203 5.70 0.75 13.24
C ILE A 203 6.09 2.22 12.99
N GLU A 204 5.30 2.93 12.18
CA GLU A 204 5.53 4.34 11.90
C GLU A 204 5.33 5.21 13.16
N THR A 205 6.42 5.67 13.77
CA THR A 205 6.38 6.49 15.00
C THR A 205 6.64 7.98 14.76
N HIS A 206 6.52 8.46 13.52
CA HIS A 206 6.97 9.81 13.14
C HIS A 206 6.16 10.96 13.77
N ARG A 207 4.96 10.68 14.28
CA ARG A 207 4.11 11.63 15.04
C ARG A 207 4.06 11.37 16.54
N MET A 208 4.84 10.40 17.03
CA MET A 208 4.79 9.97 18.43
C MET A 208 5.81 10.71 19.30
N HIS A 209 5.48 10.87 20.58
CA HIS A 209 6.41 11.42 21.56
C HIS A 209 7.68 10.55 21.67
N PRO A 210 8.90 11.11 21.79
CA PRO A 210 10.15 10.33 21.78
C PRO A 210 10.20 9.17 22.78
N ALA A 211 9.62 9.35 23.97
CA ALA A 211 9.52 8.28 24.98
C ALA A 211 8.64 7.11 24.53
N LEU A 212 7.56 7.39 23.80
CA LEU A 212 6.66 6.38 23.24
C LEU A 212 7.34 5.62 22.10
N CYS A 213 8.05 6.34 21.22
CA CYS A 213 8.90 5.74 20.20
C CYS A 213 9.93 4.79 20.84
N TRP A 214 10.59 5.23 21.91
CA TRP A 214 11.56 4.41 22.63
C TRP A 214 10.92 3.13 23.18
N MET A 215 9.76 3.23 23.83
CA MET A 215 9.06 2.07 24.37
C MET A 215 8.67 1.07 23.26
N LEU A 216 8.10 1.55 22.16
CA LEU A 216 7.72 0.72 21.01
C LEU A 216 8.92 0.02 20.36
N HIS A 217 10.02 0.74 20.15
CA HIS A 217 11.18 0.19 19.43
C HIS A 217 12.14 -0.60 20.31
N ARG A 218 12.11 -0.44 21.64
CA ARG A 218 13.09 -1.06 22.56
C ARG A 218 12.50 -2.01 23.58
N VAL A 219 11.32 -1.70 24.12
CA VAL A 219 10.71 -2.49 25.19
C VAL A 219 9.75 -3.52 24.61
N LEU A 220 8.85 -3.08 23.73
CA LEU A 220 7.80 -3.93 23.18
C LEU A 220 8.35 -5.20 22.47
N PRO A 221 9.36 -5.12 21.58
CA PRO A 221 9.91 -6.31 20.94
C PRO A 221 10.70 -7.25 21.86
N VAL A 222 11.12 -6.79 23.06
CA VAL A 222 11.70 -7.67 24.09
C VAL A 222 10.61 -8.45 24.84
N LEU A 223 9.42 -7.86 24.98
CA LEU A 223 8.29 -8.47 25.68
C LEU A 223 7.45 -9.37 24.77
N VAL A 224 7.27 -8.97 23.51
CA VAL A 224 6.47 -9.68 22.51
C VAL A 224 7.27 -9.75 21.22
N ALA A 225 7.59 -10.97 20.79
CA ALA A 225 8.37 -11.19 19.58
C ALA A 225 7.72 -10.47 18.38
N HIS A 226 8.52 -9.69 17.67
CA HIS A 226 8.11 -8.94 16.47
C HIS A 226 7.02 -7.88 16.67
N ALA A 227 6.71 -7.47 17.90
CA ALA A 227 5.72 -6.43 18.16
C ALA A 227 6.18 -5.01 17.78
N ASP A 228 7.40 -4.87 17.27
CA ASP A 228 7.88 -3.67 16.58
C ASP A 228 7.57 -3.65 15.08
N ARG A 229 7.06 -4.77 14.53
CA ARG A 229 6.64 -4.89 13.14
C ARG A 229 5.21 -4.45 12.96
N GLU A 230 5.03 -3.58 11.98
CA GLU A 230 3.72 -3.05 11.66
C GLU A 230 2.76 -4.19 11.30
N GLU A 231 3.12 -5.15 10.44
CA GLU A 231 2.13 -6.16 10.01
C GLU A 231 1.73 -7.20 11.06
N LEU A 232 2.66 -7.60 11.93
CA LEU A 232 2.34 -8.55 13.00
C LEU A 232 1.49 -7.92 14.11
N THR A 233 1.60 -6.60 14.28
CA THR A 233 0.73 -5.87 15.19
C THR A 233 -0.54 -5.37 14.52
N MET A 234 -0.54 -5.15 13.20
CA MET A 234 -1.61 -4.47 12.46
C MET A 234 -2.49 -5.38 11.60
N THR A 235 -2.22 -6.68 11.52
CA THR A 235 -3.19 -7.67 11.00
C THR A 235 -4.33 -7.83 12.02
N ALA A 236 -5.58 -7.95 11.55
CA ALA A 236 -6.72 -8.12 12.45
C ALA A 236 -6.62 -9.40 13.29
N LEU A 237 -6.80 -9.26 14.61
CA LEU A 237 -6.93 -10.41 15.51
C LEU A 237 -8.12 -11.25 15.08
N GLY A 238 -7.92 -12.56 14.92
CA GLY A 238 -8.95 -13.47 14.42
C GLY A 238 -9.04 -13.55 12.89
N ALA A 239 -8.16 -12.87 12.13
CA ALA A 239 -8.18 -12.89 10.67
C ALA A 239 -8.15 -14.29 10.05
N GLY A 240 -7.38 -15.24 10.61
CA GLY A 240 -7.36 -16.63 10.14
C GLY A 240 -8.73 -17.31 10.25
N THR A 241 -9.39 -17.17 11.40
CA THR A 241 -10.75 -17.69 11.60
C THR A 241 -11.76 -16.98 10.70
N ALA A 242 -11.62 -15.65 10.54
CA ALA A 242 -12.48 -14.87 9.66
C ALA A 242 -12.37 -15.32 8.20
N LEU A 243 -11.15 -15.52 7.69
CA LEU A 243 -10.91 -16.03 6.35
C LEU A 243 -11.54 -17.40 6.15
N SER A 244 -11.41 -18.31 7.13
CA SER A 244 -12.09 -19.61 7.10
C SER A 244 -13.61 -19.44 6.98
N THR A 245 -14.23 -18.57 7.79
CA THR A 245 -15.67 -18.30 7.70
C THR A 245 -16.06 -17.75 6.34
N LEU A 246 -15.32 -16.78 5.81
CA LEU A 246 -15.60 -16.17 4.51
C LEU A 246 -15.57 -17.21 3.38
N HIS A 247 -14.61 -18.13 3.40
CA HIS A 247 -14.58 -19.28 2.49
C HIS A 247 -15.81 -20.19 2.67
N ASP A 248 -16.24 -20.42 3.90
CA ASP A 248 -17.39 -21.27 4.25
C ASP A 248 -18.76 -20.65 3.91
N LEU A 249 -18.82 -19.35 3.56
CA LEU A 249 -20.05 -18.71 3.05
C LEU A 249 -20.51 -19.25 1.70
N ARG A 250 -19.65 -20.04 1.01
CA ARG A 250 -19.92 -20.66 -0.30
C ARG A 250 -20.38 -19.65 -1.36
N ARG A 251 -19.84 -18.44 -1.29
CA ARG A 251 -20.07 -17.36 -2.24
C ARG A 251 -18.74 -16.78 -2.69
N ALA A 252 -18.75 -16.16 -3.86
CA ALA A 252 -17.61 -15.37 -4.30
C ALA A 252 -17.54 -14.08 -3.45
N VAL A 253 -16.51 -13.96 -2.62
CA VAL A 253 -16.37 -12.84 -1.67
C VAL A 253 -15.39 -11.82 -2.23
N LEU A 254 -15.77 -10.55 -2.19
CA LEU A 254 -14.93 -9.38 -2.43
C LEU A 254 -14.76 -8.64 -1.10
N VAL A 255 -13.55 -8.58 -0.58
CA VAL A 255 -13.20 -7.82 0.62
C VAL A 255 -12.54 -6.52 0.22
N LEU A 256 -13.11 -5.39 0.65
CA LEU A 256 -12.51 -4.07 0.48
C LEU A 256 -11.99 -3.57 1.82
N HIS A 257 -10.72 -3.15 1.84
CA HIS A 257 -10.11 -2.60 3.04
C HIS A 257 -9.13 -1.45 2.79
N GLY A 258 -8.78 -0.77 3.88
CA GLY A 258 -7.91 0.40 3.91
C GLY A 258 -6.59 0.17 4.62
N HIS A 259 -6.23 1.14 5.46
CA HIS A 259 -5.19 1.11 6.51
C HIS A 259 -3.76 1.25 6.01
N LYS A 260 -3.41 0.59 4.90
CA LYS A 260 -2.04 0.57 4.39
C LYS A 260 -1.71 1.72 3.45
N HIS A 261 -2.71 2.43 2.93
CA HIS A 261 -2.54 3.52 1.98
C HIS A 261 -1.92 3.09 0.62
N TYR A 262 -1.94 1.79 0.29
CA TYR A 262 -1.46 1.25 -0.99
C TYR A 262 -2.56 0.46 -1.69
N ALA A 263 -2.77 0.73 -2.98
CA ALA A 263 -3.78 0.02 -3.77
C ALA A 263 -3.26 -1.35 -4.21
N THR A 264 -3.83 -2.42 -3.68
CA THR A 264 -3.36 -3.80 -3.93
C THR A 264 -4.54 -4.75 -4.08
N ALA A 265 -4.34 -5.91 -4.72
CA ALA A 265 -5.34 -6.96 -4.73
C ALA A 265 -4.70 -8.34 -4.67
N ARG A 266 -5.38 -9.29 -4.01
CA ARG A 266 -4.96 -10.68 -3.89
C ARG A 266 -6.18 -11.59 -3.88
N LYS A 267 -6.13 -12.66 -4.66
CA LYS A 267 -7.08 -13.77 -4.54
C LYS A 267 -6.54 -14.80 -3.54
N LEU A 268 -7.40 -15.27 -2.65
CA LEU A 268 -7.19 -16.45 -1.83
C LEU A 268 -8.10 -17.55 -2.38
N ASP A 269 -7.48 -18.62 -2.88
CA ASP A 269 -8.20 -19.81 -3.31
C ASP A 269 -8.75 -20.55 -2.11
N ALA A 270 -9.99 -21.02 -2.21
CA ALA A 270 -10.52 -21.89 -1.16
C ALA A 270 -9.80 -23.24 -1.15
N THR A 271 -9.65 -23.83 0.04
CA THR A 271 -8.94 -25.09 0.25
C THR A 271 -9.82 -26.30 -0.05
N GLU A 272 -11.15 -26.16 0.05
CA GLU A 272 -12.12 -27.21 -0.27
C GLU A 272 -13.00 -26.85 -1.48
N ALA A 273 -13.50 -27.86 -2.19
CA ALA A 273 -14.35 -27.69 -3.37
C ALA A 273 -15.67 -26.97 -3.08
N ARG A 274 -16.23 -27.15 -1.87
CA ARG A 274 -17.51 -26.55 -1.44
C ARG A 274 -17.39 -25.09 -0.99
N GLN A 275 -16.18 -24.58 -0.83
CA GLN A 275 -15.92 -23.24 -0.31
C GLN A 275 -15.81 -22.21 -1.45
N GLY A 276 -16.16 -20.97 -1.17
CA GLY A 276 -15.98 -19.85 -2.11
C GLY A 276 -14.58 -19.25 -2.06
N ASP A 277 -14.18 -18.52 -3.10
CA ASP A 277 -12.91 -17.81 -3.12
C ASP A 277 -13.06 -16.40 -2.51
N VAL A 278 -11.97 -15.89 -1.93
CA VAL A 278 -11.93 -14.56 -1.32
C VAL A 278 -10.99 -13.66 -2.13
N LEU A 279 -11.51 -12.58 -2.70
CA LEU A 279 -10.75 -11.55 -3.38
C LEU A 279 -10.55 -10.36 -2.43
N LEU A 280 -9.33 -10.15 -1.96
CA LEU A 280 -8.95 -9.05 -1.07
C LEU A 280 -8.45 -7.87 -1.89
N VAL A 281 -8.94 -6.66 -1.59
CA VAL A 281 -8.59 -5.43 -2.31
C VAL A 281 -8.37 -4.30 -1.32
N SER A 282 -7.13 -3.80 -1.30
CA SER A 282 -6.75 -2.64 -0.51
C SER A 282 -6.90 -1.37 -1.34
N ALA A 283 -7.45 -0.31 -0.75
CA ALA A 283 -7.39 1.04 -1.31
C ALA A 283 -6.06 1.72 -0.97
N GLY A 284 -5.60 2.56 -1.91
CA GLY A 284 -4.64 3.59 -1.56
C GLY A 284 -5.28 4.70 -0.73
N SER A 285 -4.48 5.64 -0.24
CA SER A 285 -5.04 6.79 0.49
C SER A 285 -5.62 7.83 -0.48
N ALA A 286 -6.89 8.18 -0.27
CA ALA A 286 -7.57 9.20 -1.05
C ALA A 286 -7.33 10.62 -0.49
N GLY A 287 -6.95 10.74 0.78
CA GLY A 287 -6.72 12.04 1.43
C GLY A 287 -5.27 12.38 1.75
N THR A 288 -4.34 11.43 1.58
CA THR A 288 -2.92 11.63 1.86
C THR A 288 -2.03 11.16 0.73
N ALA A 289 -0.87 11.81 0.59
CA ALA A 289 0.19 11.37 -0.30
C ALA A 289 1.27 10.67 0.51
N GLN A 290 1.10 9.34 0.64
CA GLN A 290 1.92 8.47 1.47
C GLN A 290 3.39 8.55 1.09
N ARG A 291 4.25 8.56 2.12
CA ARG A 291 5.70 8.48 1.96
C ARG A 291 6.09 7.01 1.83
N TRP A 292 6.81 6.66 0.77
CA TRP A 292 7.36 5.32 0.62
C TRP A 292 8.87 5.32 0.87
N SER A 293 9.34 4.52 1.84
CA SER A 293 10.75 4.24 2.09
C SER A 293 10.97 2.78 2.46
N PRO A 294 11.95 2.10 1.86
CA PRO A 294 12.36 0.79 2.31
C PRO A 294 13.30 0.86 3.52
N THR A 295 14.00 1.99 3.78
CA THR A 295 15.05 2.04 4.83
C THR A 295 15.19 3.35 5.63
N SER A 296 14.63 4.48 5.21
CA SER A 296 14.80 5.75 5.95
C SER A 296 13.70 6.80 5.76
N PRO A 297 13.15 7.40 6.85
CA PRO A 297 12.01 8.33 6.78
C PRO A 297 12.34 9.75 6.28
N ARG A 298 13.61 10.07 5.92
CA ARG A 298 14.05 11.47 5.74
C ARG A 298 13.99 12.04 4.33
N ASP A 299 13.91 11.23 3.27
CA ASP A 299 13.72 11.77 1.91
C ASP A 299 13.13 10.73 0.94
N THR A 300 11.81 10.61 1.00
CA THR A 300 11.04 9.50 0.44
C THR A 300 10.26 9.91 -0.79
N ALA A 301 10.16 9.00 -1.76
CA ALA A 301 9.22 9.19 -2.86
C ALA A 301 7.80 9.26 -2.27
N ARG A 302 7.02 10.26 -2.65
CA ARG A 302 5.62 10.37 -2.25
C ARG A 302 4.76 9.74 -3.32
N LEU A 303 3.98 8.75 -2.92
CA LEU A 303 2.98 8.15 -3.78
C LEU A 303 1.89 9.17 -4.09
N TRP A 304 1.33 9.03 -5.28
CA TRP A 304 0.12 9.75 -5.62
C TRP A 304 -1.03 9.20 -4.79
N PRO A 305 -1.85 10.07 -4.19
CA PRO A 305 -3.14 9.65 -3.65
C PRO A 305 -3.93 8.88 -4.71
N SER A 306 -4.76 7.95 -4.26
CA SER A 306 -5.50 7.09 -5.17
C SER A 306 -6.78 6.55 -4.55
N PHE A 307 -7.68 6.09 -5.41
CA PHE A 307 -8.88 5.34 -5.04
C PHE A 307 -9.06 4.16 -5.98
N ASN A 308 -9.94 3.23 -5.63
CA ASN A 308 -10.27 2.10 -6.49
C ASN A 308 -11.63 2.30 -7.16
N VAL A 309 -11.76 1.80 -8.37
CA VAL A 309 -13.00 1.70 -9.14
C VAL A 309 -13.24 0.24 -9.45
N ILE A 310 -14.42 -0.25 -9.08
CA ILE A 310 -14.81 -1.65 -9.22
C ILE A 310 -16.03 -1.71 -10.13
N GLU A 311 -15.94 -2.47 -11.21
CA GLU A 311 -17.08 -2.76 -12.08
C GLU A 311 -17.48 -4.22 -11.93
N LEU A 312 -18.77 -4.42 -11.62
CA LEU A 312 -19.42 -5.71 -11.57
C LEU A 312 -20.43 -5.78 -12.73
N GLU A 313 -20.14 -6.60 -13.74
CA GLU A 313 -21.02 -6.83 -14.89
C GLU A 313 -21.43 -8.31 -14.93
N GLY A 314 -22.62 -8.59 -14.39
CA GLY A 314 -23.06 -9.98 -14.21
C GLY A 314 -22.08 -10.74 -13.32
N ASP A 315 -21.42 -11.74 -13.91
CA ASP A 315 -20.39 -12.53 -13.23
C ASP A 315 -18.97 -11.98 -13.42
N ALA A 316 -18.75 -10.96 -14.26
CA ALA A 316 -17.44 -10.35 -14.45
C ALA A 316 -17.17 -9.27 -13.39
N ILE A 317 -15.93 -9.22 -12.91
CA ILE A 317 -15.41 -8.13 -12.08
C ILE A 317 -14.13 -7.57 -12.69
N THR A 318 -14.05 -6.24 -12.73
CA THR A 318 -12.80 -5.53 -12.96
C THR A 318 -12.54 -4.54 -11.83
N ILE A 319 -11.28 -4.39 -11.47
CA ILE A 319 -10.86 -3.49 -10.40
C ILE A 319 -9.68 -2.69 -10.90
N GLU A 320 -9.77 -1.37 -10.80
CA GLU A 320 -8.75 -0.44 -11.25
C GLU A 320 -8.42 0.57 -10.14
N ALA A 321 -7.14 0.78 -9.86
CA ALA A 321 -6.66 1.88 -9.05
C ALA A 321 -6.50 3.14 -9.90
N VAL A 322 -7.08 4.24 -9.45
CA VAL A 322 -6.96 5.56 -10.06
C VAL A 322 -6.09 6.43 -9.15
N SER A 323 -4.84 6.63 -9.55
CA SER A 323 -3.93 7.57 -8.88
C SER A 323 -4.06 8.96 -9.48
N PHE A 324 -3.93 10.01 -8.66
CA PHE A 324 -4.03 11.38 -9.13
C PHE A 324 -2.93 12.29 -8.58
N GLY A 325 -2.40 13.15 -9.44
CA GLY A 325 -1.39 14.13 -9.04
C GLY A 325 -2.05 15.37 -8.44
N TRP A 326 -1.49 15.88 -7.34
CA TRP A 326 -2.07 17.00 -6.58
C TRP A 326 -1.23 18.26 -6.55
N LYS A 327 -0.01 18.22 -7.08
CA LYS A 327 0.94 19.33 -7.00
C LYS A 327 1.80 19.49 -8.24
N GLY A 328 2.29 20.72 -8.43
CA GLY A 328 3.19 21.07 -9.53
C GLY A 328 2.58 20.76 -10.89
N ARG A 329 3.39 20.20 -11.80
CA ARG A 329 2.97 19.88 -13.17
C ARG A 329 2.05 18.67 -13.30
N SER A 330 1.94 17.86 -12.25
CA SER A 330 1.04 16.70 -12.22
C SER A 330 -0.34 17.01 -11.63
N ALA A 331 -0.57 18.24 -11.16
CA ALA A 331 -1.86 18.61 -10.58
C ALA A 331 -3.00 18.37 -11.59
N GLY A 332 -3.97 17.55 -11.19
CA GLY A 332 -5.09 17.14 -12.05
C GLY A 332 -4.80 16.01 -13.02
N GLU A 333 -3.56 15.53 -13.15
CA GLU A 333 -3.25 14.33 -13.95
C GLU A 333 -3.77 13.07 -13.26
N THR A 334 -4.26 12.11 -14.04
CA THR A 334 -4.71 10.80 -13.56
C THR A 334 -3.89 9.69 -14.19
N ALA A 335 -3.64 8.64 -13.41
CA ALA A 335 -3.01 7.41 -13.86
C ALA A 335 -3.91 6.24 -13.45
N TYR A 336 -4.21 5.39 -14.43
CA TYR A 336 -5.12 4.26 -14.28
C TYR A 336 -4.34 2.98 -14.26
N ARG A 337 -4.68 2.09 -13.32
CA ARG A 337 -3.98 0.83 -13.17
C ARG A 337 -4.96 -0.31 -12.85
N PRO A 338 -5.08 -1.33 -13.70
CA PRO A 338 -5.83 -2.54 -13.41
C PRO A 338 -5.16 -3.29 -12.25
N LEU A 339 -5.97 -3.74 -11.31
CA LEU A 339 -5.57 -4.60 -10.21
C LEU A 339 -6.07 -6.02 -10.42
N VAL A 340 -7.31 -6.16 -10.90
CA VAL A 340 -7.97 -7.45 -11.08
C VAL A 340 -8.84 -7.41 -12.33
N TRP A 341 -8.80 -8.50 -13.09
CA TRP A 341 -9.88 -8.91 -13.97
C TRP A 341 -10.22 -10.36 -13.64
N ALA A 342 -11.48 -10.63 -13.29
CA ALA A 342 -11.93 -11.97 -12.96
C ALA A 342 -13.37 -12.20 -13.43
N SER A 343 -13.75 -13.47 -13.57
CA SER A 343 -15.15 -13.88 -13.71
C SER A 343 -15.53 -14.81 -12.56
N ARG A 344 -16.79 -14.77 -12.17
CA ARG A 344 -17.37 -15.64 -11.17
C ARG A 344 -17.81 -16.95 -11.81
N GLU A 345 -17.44 -18.06 -11.21
CA GLU A 345 -17.92 -19.40 -11.55
C GLU A 345 -18.54 -20.00 -10.27
N GLY A 346 -19.83 -19.74 -10.04
CA GLY A 346 -20.51 -20.05 -8.79
C GLY A 346 -19.90 -19.30 -7.60
N ALA A 347 -19.32 -20.03 -6.66
CA ALA A 347 -18.66 -19.45 -5.49
C ALA A 347 -17.19 -19.03 -5.74
N LYS A 348 -16.65 -19.30 -6.93
CA LYS A 348 -15.22 -19.16 -7.24
C LYS A 348 -14.93 -17.93 -8.10
N TRP A 349 -13.72 -17.39 -7.98
CA TRP A 349 -13.22 -16.31 -8.83
C TRP A 349 -12.18 -16.86 -9.80
N ARG A 350 -12.45 -16.82 -11.10
CA ARG A 350 -11.46 -17.15 -12.13
C ARG A 350 -10.74 -15.88 -12.58
N LEU A 351 -9.44 -15.79 -12.26
CA LEU A 351 -8.62 -14.66 -12.69
C LEU A 351 -8.32 -14.75 -14.19
N HIS A 352 -8.39 -13.61 -14.86
CA HIS A 352 -7.99 -13.44 -16.25
C HIS A 352 -6.68 -12.67 -16.33
N PRO A 353 -5.81 -12.97 -17.30
CA PRO A 353 -4.63 -12.16 -17.56
C PRO A 353 -5.03 -10.70 -17.82
N ILE A 354 -4.39 -9.79 -17.12
CA ILE A 354 -4.55 -8.36 -17.37
C ILE A 354 -3.66 -8.02 -18.57
N GLU A 355 -4.21 -8.07 -19.78
CA GLU A 355 -3.47 -7.70 -20.98
C GLU A 355 -3.40 -6.17 -21.13
N GLY A 356 -2.18 -5.64 -21.28
CA GLY A 356 -1.96 -4.31 -21.85
C GLY A 356 -2.30 -3.07 -21.02
N ALA A 357 -2.84 -3.18 -19.81
CA ALA A 357 -3.35 -2.02 -19.08
C ALA A 357 -2.32 -1.36 -18.12
N GLU A 358 -1.10 -1.06 -18.58
CA GLU A 358 -0.29 -0.05 -17.88
C GLU A 358 -0.64 1.35 -18.38
N PRO A 359 -0.73 2.37 -17.52
CA PRO A 359 -1.01 3.73 -17.97
C PRO A 359 0.06 4.16 -18.97
N HIS A 360 -0.37 4.36 -20.21
CA HIS A 360 0.48 4.74 -21.36
C HIS A 360 1.04 6.17 -21.25
N SER A 361 0.74 6.89 -20.17
CA SER A 361 1.14 8.28 -19.95
C SER A 361 2.42 8.35 -19.12
N GLY A 362 3.55 8.47 -19.81
CA GLY A 362 4.81 8.77 -19.15
C GLY A 362 6.01 8.67 -20.09
N PRO A 363 7.13 9.34 -19.74
CA PRO A 363 8.39 9.11 -20.43
C PRO A 363 8.74 7.62 -20.43
N LYS A 364 9.26 7.11 -21.54
CA LYS A 364 9.76 5.74 -21.66
C LYS A 364 11.29 5.75 -21.68
N LEU A 365 11.89 4.68 -21.19
CA LEU A 365 13.32 4.45 -21.27
C LEU A 365 13.61 3.30 -22.25
N ILE A 366 14.71 3.42 -22.98
CA ILE A 366 15.29 2.29 -23.71
C ILE A 366 15.95 1.36 -22.68
N ALA A 367 16.72 1.93 -21.76
CA ALA A 367 17.45 1.17 -20.76
C ALA A 367 17.51 1.91 -19.41
N ASN A 368 17.43 1.16 -18.32
CA ASN A 368 17.80 1.63 -16.98
C ASN A 368 18.73 0.59 -16.34
N GLU A 369 20.01 0.93 -16.20
CA GLU A 369 21.05 -0.03 -15.85
C GLU A 369 21.91 0.45 -14.68
N SER A 370 22.13 -0.42 -13.70
CA SER A 370 23.01 -0.19 -12.57
C SER A 370 24.05 -1.28 -12.49
N ARG A 371 25.32 -0.90 -12.42
CA ARG A 371 26.43 -1.81 -12.11
C ARG A 371 27.06 -1.38 -10.80
N VAL A 372 26.94 -2.22 -9.79
CA VAL A 372 27.43 -1.99 -8.44
C VAL A 372 28.58 -2.94 -8.16
N ARG A 373 29.72 -2.40 -7.74
CA ARG A 373 30.87 -3.17 -7.27
C ARG A 373 31.06 -2.92 -5.79
N LEU A 374 30.96 -3.98 -4.99
CA LEU A 374 31.25 -3.92 -3.57
C LEU A 374 32.76 -4.01 -3.32
N MET A 375 33.24 -3.26 -2.33
CA MET A 375 34.65 -3.17 -1.95
C MET A 375 34.80 -3.16 -0.43
N ASN A 376 36.01 -3.46 0.06
CA ASN A 376 36.31 -3.34 1.48
C ASN A 376 36.13 -1.89 1.96
N ALA A 377 35.41 -1.71 3.08
CA ALA A 377 35.13 -0.37 3.55
C ALA A 377 36.37 0.35 4.09
N ARG A 378 36.64 1.56 3.57
CA ARG A 378 37.81 2.36 3.97
C ARG A 378 37.71 2.87 5.41
N ARG A 379 36.49 3.17 5.87
CA ARG A 379 36.23 3.80 7.18
C ARG A 379 35.69 2.83 8.24
N PHE A 380 35.08 1.74 7.83
CA PHE A 380 34.34 0.84 8.72
C PHE A 380 34.99 -0.54 8.86
N GLY A 381 36.13 -0.76 8.19
CA GLY A 381 36.87 -2.02 8.19
C GLY A 381 36.04 -3.16 7.59
N ALA A 382 36.24 -4.39 8.07
CA ALA A 382 35.52 -5.56 7.59
C ALA A 382 34.02 -5.61 7.98
N ARG A 383 33.48 -4.62 8.71
CA ARG A 383 32.08 -4.64 9.15
C ARG A 383 31.10 -4.19 8.08
N ARG A 384 31.57 -3.43 7.10
CA ARG A 384 30.76 -2.88 6.01
C ARG A 384 31.48 -3.03 4.69
N TRP A 385 30.73 -2.83 3.62
CA TRP A 385 31.30 -2.62 2.29
C TRP A 385 31.12 -1.16 1.89
N ASP A 386 32.13 -0.63 1.22
CA ASP A 386 31.94 0.50 0.33
C ASP A 386 31.36 -0.06 -0.98
N TYR A 387 30.66 0.76 -1.75
CA TYR A 387 30.29 0.36 -3.11
C TYR A 387 30.50 1.49 -4.11
N GLU A 388 30.98 1.12 -5.29
CA GLU A 388 31.00 1.99 -6.46
C GLU A 388 29.85 1.60 -7.38
N CYS A 389 29.18 2.61 -7.94
CA CYS A 389 28.02 2.41 -8.79
C CYS A 389 28.20 3.18 -10.10
N GLU A 390 28.01 2.47 -11.22
CA GLU A 390 27.84 3.05 -12.55
C GLU A 390 26.35 2.97 -12.94
N ARG A 391 25.73 4.13 -13.15
CA ARG A 391 24.32 4.27 -13.55
C ARG A 391 24.18 4.78 -14.96
N ARG A 392 23.36 4.11 -15.77
CA ARG A 392 22.96 4.52 -17.11
C ARG A 392 21.43 4.58 -17.18
N VAL A 393 20.91 5.73 -17.61
CA VAL A 393 19.47 5.92 -17.88
C VAL A 393 19.33 6.44 -19.31
N GLU A 394 18.78 5.62 -20.19
CA GLU A 394 18.66 5.95 -21.61
C GLU A 394 17.21 6.29 -21.97
N PRO A 395 16.90 7.56 -22.25
CA PRO A 395 15.55 7.98 -22.61
C PRO A 395 15.15 7.45 -24.00
N ASN A 396 13.86 7.15 -24.17
CA ASN A 396 13.27 6.87 -25.48
C ASN A 396 12.54 8.13 -26.01
N GLY A 397 13.12 8.80 -27.00
CA GLY A 397 12.52 9.98 -27.64
C GLY A 397 12.34 11.16 -26.69
N ARG A 398 11.10 11.64 -26.50
CA ARG A 398 10.74 12.67 -25.50
C ARG A 398 10.78 12.08 -24.08
N GLY A 399 11.94 11.59 -23.66
CA GLY A 399 12.19 11.04 -22.33
C GLY A 399 12.06 12.09 -21.22
N PRO A 400 12.29 11.69 -19.96
CA PRO A 400 12.20 12.63 -18.84
C PRO A 400 13.23 13.76 -19.04
N ARG A 401 12.95 14.97 -18.55
CA ARG A 401 13.95 16.06 -18.61
C ARG A 401 15.05 15.91 -17.57
N ARG A 402 14.75 15.21 -16.48
CA ARG A 402 15.61 15.01 -15.31
C ARG A 402 15.33 13.64 -14.72
N TYR A 403 16.37 12.94 -14.27
CA TYR A 403 16.23 11.71 -13.51
C TYR A 403 16.94 11.85 -12.18
N VAL A 404 16.19 11.84 -11.07
CA VAL A 404 16.74 11.96 -9.72
C VAL A 404 16.51 10.66 -8.97
N GLU A 405 17.59 10.12 -8.41
CA GLU A 405 17.59 8.91 -7.61
C GLU A 405 17.94 9.24 -6.15
N THR A 406 17.22 8.60 -5.23
CA THR A 406 17.60 8.62 -3.81
C THR A 406 18.64 7.53 -3.62
N ILE A 407 19.86 7.91 -3.25
CA ILE A 407 20.92 6.96 -2.93
C ILE A 407 20.84 6.60 -1.45
N GLU A 408 20.56 5.35 -1.16
CA GLU A 408 20.49 4.81 0.20
C GLU A 408 21.85 4.28 0.68
N GLY A 409 22.00 4.23 2.00
CA GLY A 409 23.17 3.66 2.66
C GLY A 409 22.96 3.54 4.17
N ALA A 410 23.69 2.62 4.80
CA ALA A 410 23.70 2.42 6.24
C ALA A 410 23.98 3.71 7.01
N ARG A 411 23.48 3.84 8.25
CA ARG A 411 23.67 5.06 9.06
C ARG A 411 25.16 5.44 9.14
N GLY A 412 25.44 6.69 8.80
CA GLY A 412 26.80 7.26 8.76
C GLY A 412 27.54 7.05 7.43
N ALA A 413 26.91 6.44 6.43
CA ALA A 413 27.46 6.33 5.09
C ALA A 413 27.49 7.67 4.36
N LEU A 414 28.46 7.80 3.45
CA LEU A 414 28.71 9.03 2.70
C LEU A 414 28.68 8.75 1.20
N LEU A 415 27.90 9.54 0.46
CA LEU A 415 27.85 9.57 -1.00
C LEU A 415 28.90 10.54 -1.54
N GLU A 416 29.73 10.06 -2.46
CA GLU A 416 30.73 10.82 -3.21
C GLU A 416 30.47 10.68 -4.71
N PRO A 417 30.00 11.74 -5.39
CA PRO A 417 29.90 11.76 -6.84
C PRO A 417 31.31 11.73 -7.47
N LEU A 418 31.56 10.82 -8.41
CA LEU A 418 32.90 10.65 -9.01
C LEU A 418 33.06 11.41 -10.33
N ASP A 419 31.97 11.62 -11.08
CA ASP A 419 32.03 12.28 -12.39
C ASP A 419 31.92 13.82 -12.32
N ARG A 420 31.67 14.39 -11.15
CA ARG A 420 31.50 15.84 -10.97
C ARG A 420 32.13 16.28 -9.65
N ALA A 421 32.80 17.41 -9.66
CA ALA A 421 33.24 18.08 -8.44
C ALA A 421 32.01 18.55 -7.64
N ALA A 422 31.50 17.66 -6.79
CA ALA A 422 30.35 17.88 -5.94
C ALA A 422 30.72 17.48 -4.51
N PRO A 423 30.16 18.17 -3.50
CA PRO A 423 30.48 17.86 -2.11
C PRO A 423 30.00 16.47 -1.74
N VAL A 424 30.77 15.80 -0.89
CA VAL A 424 30.38 14.55 -0.23
C VAL A 424 29.14 14.81 0.64
N ARG A 425 28.16 13.91 0.61
CA ARG A 425 26.88 14.04 1.33
C ARG A 425 26.62 12.83 2.20
N ALA A 426 25.98 13.00 3.34
CA ALA A 426 25.48 11.86 4.11
C ALA A 426 24.29 11.20 3.39
N THR A 427 24.17 9.87 3.46
CA THR A 427 22.99 9.16 2.95
C THR A 427 21.83 9.17 3.97
N PRO A 428 20.56 9.11 3.50
CA PRO A 428 20.13 9.10 2.10
C PRO A 428 20.38 10.46 1.42
N ALA A 429 20.72 10.45 0.13
CA ALA A 429 21.00 11.67 -0.63
C ALA A 429 20.39 11.62 -2.03
N GLN A 430 19.86 12.77 -2.50
CA GLN A 430 19.40 12.90 -3.88
C GLN A 430 20.59 13.09 -4.83
N LEU A 431 20.65 12.26 -5.87
CA LEU A 431 21.60 12.37 -6.97
C LEU A 431 20.85 12.48 -8.30
N GLU A 432 21.18 13.51 -9.08
CA GLU A 432 20.67 13.65 -10.44
C GLU A 432 21.56 12.90 -11.42
N LEU A 433 20.97 11.97 -12.16
CA LEU A 433 21.65 11.15 -13.15
C LEU A 433 21.67 11.84 -14.51
N GLY A 434 22.76 11.65 -15.25
CA GLY A 434 22.85 12.04 -16.65
C GLY A 434 21.94 11.17 -17.52
N LEU A 435 21.06 11.80 -18.29
CA LEU A 435 20.22 11.11 -19.27
C LEU A 435 21.02 10.87 -20.55
N GLY A 436 21.07 9.61 -21.00
CA GLY A 436 21.90 9.20 -22.14
C GLY A 436 23.41 9.22 -21.84
N ALA A 437 23.80 9.42 -20.58
CA ALA A 437 25.19 9.46 -20.15
C ALA A 437 25.40 8.49 -18.97
N LEU A 438 26.67 8.11 -18.75
CA LEU A 438 27.07 7.35 -17.57
C LEU A 438 27.22 8.28 -16.38
N THR A 439 26.71 7.88 -15.22
CA THR A 439 26.90 8.57 -13.93
C THR A 439 27.57 7.61 -12.95
N ARG A 440 28.69 8.03 -12.36
CA ARG A 440 29.47 7.28 -11.40
C ARG A 440 29.47 7.95 -10.04
N TYR A 441 29.29 7.13 -9.01
CA TYR A 441 29.40 7.57 -7.63
C TYR A 441 29.87 6.42 -6.74
N ARG A 442 30.35 6.77 -5.55
CA ARG A 442 30.73 5.84 -4.50
C ARG A 442 29.95 6.12 -3.24
N VAL A 443 29.66 5.08 -2.48
CA VAL A 443 29.09 5.18 -1.14
C VAL A 443 29.97 4.47 -0.13
N ASP A 444 30.55 5.26 0.78
CA ASP A 444 31.43 4.77 1.83
C ASP A 444 30.62 4.19 3.00
N GLY A 445 30.89 2.94 3.36
CA GLY A 445 30.17 2.19 4.38
C GLY A 445 28.70 2.01 4.04
N GLY A 446 28.38 1.89 2.74
CA GLY A 446 27.03 1.89 2.19
C GLY A 446 26.19 0.71 2.64
N VAL A 447 26.78 -0.49 2.76
CA VAL A 447 26.05 -1.72 3.13
C VAL A 447 26.75 -2.48 4.25
N CYS A 448 25.97 -3.14 5.11
CA CYS A 448 26.49 -3.96 6.21
C CYS A 448 27.04 -5.28 5.66
N ARG A 449 28.13 -5.77 6.24
CA ARG A 449 28.71 -7.07 5.90
C ARG A 449 28.25 -8.18 6.84
N SER A 450 28.13 -7.85 8.13
CA SER A 450 27.74 -8.79 9.18
C SER A 450 26.39 -8.45 9.82
N LEU A 451 25.78 -9.46 10.43
CA LEU A 451 24.54 -9.35 11.18
C LEU A 451 24.72 -8.46 12.41
N ASP A 452 25.87 -8.55 13.08
CA ASP A 452 26.23 -7.68 14.20
C ASP A 452 26.23 -6.20 13.82
N GLU A 453 26.83 -5.87 12.67
CA GLU A 453 26.86 -4.48 12.19
C GLU A 453 25.48 -4.03 11.75
N ALA A 454 24.72 -4.87 11.05
CA ALA A 454 23.34 -4.57 10.69
C ALA A 454 22.47 -4.34 11.94
N THR A 455 22.65 -5.14 12.98
CA THR A 455 21.96 -5.01 14.27
C THR A 455 22.34 -3.73 14.99
N ARG A 456 23.63 -3.38 14.99
CA ARG A 456 24.11 -2.12 15.58
C ARG A 456 23.54 -0.89 14.87
N VAL A 457 23.42 -0.96 13.54
CA VAL A 457 23.00 0.17 12.69
C VAL A 457 21.49 0.32 12.60
N ARG A 458 20.78 -0.80 12.40
CA ARG A 458 19.34 -0.87 12.11
C ARG A 458 18.51 -1.39 13.31
N GLY A 459 19.13 -1.95 14.34
CA GLY A 459 18.48 -2.50 15.53
C GLY A 459 18.35 -4.03 15.49
N ALA A 460 17.89 -4.63 16.60
CA ALA A 460 17.73 -6.08 16.75
C ALA A 460 16.82 -6.73 15.69
N ALA A 461 15.94 -5.94 15.09
CA ALA A 461 15.05 -6.31 14.01
C ALA A 461 15.70 -6.19 12.62
N SER A 462 17.04 -6.15 12.51
CA SER A 462 17.67 -6.11 11.19
C SER A 462 17.41 -7.41 10.41
N SER A 463 17.14 -7.28 9.11
CA SER A 463 17.06 -8.43 8.21
C SER A 463 18.37 -9.22 8.25
N PRO A 464 18.36 -10.57 8.24
CA PRO A 464 19.57 -11.37 8.10
C PRO A 464 20.17 -11.29 6.68
N PHE A 465 19.53 -10.52 5.79
CA PHE A 465 19.99 -10.27 4.44
C PHE A 465 20.25 -8.79 4.23
N GLU A 466 21.30 -8.50 3.48
CA GLU A 466 21.54 -7.18 2.91
C GLU A 466 21.12 -7.16 1.44
N TRP A 467 20.92 -5.97 0.89
CA TRP A 467 20.52 -5.83 -0.51
C TRP A 467 21.06 -4.57 -1.19
N ILE A 468 21.08 -4.63 -2.52
CA ILE A 468 21.24 -3.49 -3.42
C ILE A 468 20.07 -3.49 -4.38
N GLY A 469 19.53 -2.30 -4.68
CA GLY A 469 18.37 -2.16 -5.55
C GLY A 469 18.59 -1.24 -6.74
N LEU A 470 17.71 -1.40 -7.73
CA LEU A 470 17.58 -0.53 -8.89
C LEU A 470 16.11 -0.16 -9.06
N MET A 471 15.80 1.12 -8.94
CA MET A 471 14.45 1.64 -9.11
C MET A 471 14.20 2.10 -10.56
N ASN A 472 13.20 1.52 -11.21
CA ASN A 472 12.61 2.04 -12.43
C ASN A 472 11.51 3.04 -12.10
N ARG A 473 11.78 4.35 -12.18
CA ARG A 473 10.69 5.35 -12.06
C ARG A 473 9.76 5.35 -13.27
N TYR A 474 10.30 4.99 -14.43
CA TYR A 474 9.62 5.00 -15.72
C TYR A 474 9.72 3.61 -16.34
N ARG A 475 8.76 3.28 -17.22
CA ARG A 475 8.81 2.03 -17.98
C ARG A 475 10.09 2.00 -18.81
N ALA A 476 10.78 0.88 -18.78
CA ALA A 476 12.00 0.65 -19.52
C ALA A 476 11.84 -0.57 -20.41
N ARG A 477 12.32 -0.51 -21.66
CA ARG A 477 12.40 -1.70 -22.51
C ARG A 477 13.33 -2.75 -21.89
N ARG A 478 14.37 -2.31 -21.18
CA ARG A 478 15.28 -3.18 -20.43
C ARG A 478 15.68 -2.54 -19.12
N SER A 479 15.63 -3.32 -18.05
CA SER A 479 16.18 -2.94 -16.75
C SER A 479 17.19 -3.97 -16.28
N ARG A 480 18.36 -3.50 -15.84
CA ARG A 480 19.48 -4.40 -15.53
C ARG A 480 20.22 -3.95 -14.28
N LEU A 481 20.30 -4.83 -13.29
CA LEU A 481 21.10 -4.64 -12.09
C LEU A 481 22.23 -5.69 -12.08
N VAL A 482 23.47 -5.22 -12.05
CA VAL A 482 24.67 -6.05 -11.95
C VAL A 482 25.32 -5.77 -10.60
N LEU A 483 25.58 -6.81 -9.83
CA LEU A 483 26.29 -6.74 -8.56
C LEU A 483 27.58 -7.58 -8.64
N GLU A 484 28.70 -6.96 -8.33
CA GLU A 484 30.05 -7.55 -8.34
C GLU A 484 30.71 -7.41 -6.97
N GLY A 485 31.74 -8.22 -6.71
CA GLY A 485 32.52 -8.17 -5.48
C GLY A 485 31.96 -9.02 -4.35
N LEU A 486 30.79 -9.67 -4.48
CA LEU A 486 30.17 -10.45 -3.39
C LEU A 486 31.01 -11.64 -2.91
N GLY A 487 31.99 -12.08 -3.69
CA GLY A 487 32.79 -13.27 -3.40
C GLY A 487 31.91 -14.52 -3.26
N ALA A 488 32.13 -15.31 -2.21
CA ALA A 488 31.39 -16.54 -1.96
C ALA A 488 29.87 -16.32 -1.78
N HIS A 489 29.44 -15.14 -1.35
CA HIS A 489 28.02 -14.80 -1.17
C HIS A 489 27.24 -14.72 -2.49
N ALA A 490 27.93 -14.60 -3.63
CA ALA A 490 27.26 -14.63 -4.94
C ALA A 490 26.48 -15.93 -5.17
N ASN A 491 26.92 -17.05 -4.59
CA ASN A 491 26.28 -18.36 -4.74
C ASN A 491 24.95 -18.48 -3.98
N SER A 492 24.78 -17.72 -2.89
CA SER A 492 23.56 -17.68 -2.09
C SER A 492 22.67 -16.47 -2.39
N ALA A 493 23.13 -15.56 -3.25
CA ALA A 493 22.39 -14.34 -3.58
C ALA A 493 21.11 -14.65 -4.36
N PHE A 494 19.98 -14.06 -3.96
CA PHE A 494 18.69 -14.20 -4.62
C PHE A 494 18.13 -12.83 -5.01
N ALA A 495 17.05 -12.80 -5.78
CA ALA A 495 16.54 -11.54 -6.31
C ALA A 495 15.01 -11.50 -6.35
N SER A 496 14.49 -10.27 -6.39
CA SER A 496 13.08 -10.00 -6.53
C SER A 496 12.83 -8.75 -7.37
N THR A 497 11.59 -8.62 -7.80
CA THR A 497 11.01 -7.36 -8.28
C THR A 497 9.87 -6.97 -7.36
N THR A 498 9.82 -5.70 -7.01
CA THR A 498 8.72 -5.12 -6.24
C THR A 498 8.07 -4.05 -7.07
N ASP A 499 6.80 -4.23 -7.33
CA ASP A 499 5.99 -3.16 -7.86
C ASP A 499 5.77 -2.11 -6.75
N LEU A 500 6.23 -0.88 -6.90
CA LEU A 500 6.09 0.14 -5.85
C LEU A 500 4.72 0.85 -5.84
N ALA A 501 3.83 0.52 -6.78
CA ALA A 501 2.47 1.02 -6.77
C ALA A 501 1.49 0.04 -6.11
N THR A 502 1.66 -1.28 -6.29
CA THR A 502 0.88 -2.31 -5.55
C THR A 502 1.63 -2.93 -4.40
N GLY A 503 2.93 -2.71 -4.35
CA GLY A 503 3.76 -3.34 -3.36
C GLY A 503 4.13 -4.77 -3.56
N GLN A 504 3.58 -5.42 -4.57
CA GLN A 504 3.74 -6.83 -4.76
C GLN A 504 5.20 -7.14 -5.05
N GLU A 505 5.79 -7.98 -4.20
CA GLU A 505 7.12 -8.53 -4.40
C GLU A 505 7.02 -9.92 -5.02
N THR A 506 7.73 -10.11 -6.13
CA THR A 506 7.80 -11.38 -6.87
C THR A 506 9.24 -11.85 -6.98
N PRO A 507 9.52 -13.15 -6.80
CA PRO A 507 10.85 -13.69 -7.04
C PRO A 507 11.27 -13.46 -8.50
N LEU A 508 12.51 -13.05 -8.72
CA LEU A 508 13.09 -12.90 -10.05
C LEU A 508 14.38 -13.73 -10.13
N ARG A 509 14.54 -14.50 -11.20
CA ARG A 509 15.73 -15.32 -11.39
C ARG A 509 16.94 -14.42 -11.64
N CYS A 510 17.99 -14.59 -10.84
CA CYS A 510 19.30 -13.98 -11.12
C CYS A 510 20.19 -14.94 -11.93
N HIS A 511 21.03 -14.36 -12.78
CA HIS A 511 22.10 -15.05 -13.49
C HIS A 511 23.41 -14.86 -12.72
N ARG A 512 24.20 -15.92 -12.61
CA ARG A 512 25.47 -15.91 -11.88
C ARG A 512 26.57 -16.45 -12.80
N ASP A 513 27.73 -15.81 -12.77
CA ASP A 513 28.90 -16.34 -13.48
C ASP A 513 29.40 -17.60 -12.75
N VAL A 514 29.67 -18.68 -13.48
CA VAL A 514 30.15 -19.93 -12.88
C VAL A 514 31.51 -19.70 -12.24
N GLY A 515 31.61 -19.86 -10.92
CA GLY A 515 32.83 -19.58 -10.15
C GLY A 515 33.16 -18.09 -10.01
N GLY A 516 32.27 -17.20 -10.46
CA GLY A 516 32.43 -15.76 -10.38
C GLY A 516 31.76 -15.13 -9.16
N ASP A 517 32.03 -13.85 -8.95
CA ASP A 517 31.47 -12.99 -7.90
C ASP A 517 30.36 -12.06 -8.41
N ARG A 518 29.89 -12.32 -9.64
CA ARG A 518 28.97 -11.48 -10.38
C ARG A 518 27.55 -12.06 -10.38
N VAL A 519 26.59 -11.23 -9.98
CA VAL A 519 25.16 -11.51 -10.02
C VAL A 519 24.50 -10.50 -10.96
N VAL A 520 23.75 -11.00 -11.95
CA VAL A 520 23.04 -10.18 -12.93
C VAL A 520 21.55 -10.44 -12.80
N LEU A 521 20.80 -9.36 -12.63
CA LEU A 521 19.36 -9.35 -12.65
C LEU A 521 18.91 -8.52 -13.85
N GLU A 522 18.05 -9.10 -14.68
CA GLU A 522 17.58 -8.46 -15.90
C GLU A 522 16.07 -8.68 -16.05
N LEU A 523 15.37 -7.62 -16.43
CA LEU A 523 13.94 -7.64 -16.71
C LEU A 523 13.67 -6.85 -17.98
N ASP A 524 13.22 -7.54 -19.02
CA ASP A 524 12.73 -6.93 -20.25
C ASP A 524 11.32 -6.38 -20.05
N ASP A 525 11.00 -5.32 -20.80
CA ASP A 525 9.73 -4.59 -20.73
C ASP A 525 9.32 -4.22 -19.30
N CYS A 526 10.30 -3.84 -18.47
CA CYS A 526 10.11 -3.56 -17.07
C CYS A 526 9.12 -2.41 -16.85
N PRO A 527 8.04 -2.64 -16.06
CA PRO A 527 7.05 -1.63 -15.70
C PRO A 527 7.63 -0.37 -15.08
N ALA A 528 6.87 0.72 -15.18
CA ALA A 528 7.16 1.88 -14.37
C ALA A 528 6.94 1.56 -12.88
N ARG A 529 7.72 2.21 -12.02
CA ARG A 529 7.69 2.05 -10.56
C ARG A 529 8.07 0.64 -10.07
N THR A 530 8.87 -0.11 -10.81
CA THR A 530 9.41 -1.39 -10.33
C THR A 530 10.77 -1.23 -9.67
N LEU A 531 10.93 -1.77 -8.46
CA LEU A 531 12.20 -1.91 -7.77
C LEU A 531 12.76 -3.32 -7.96
N LEU A 532 13.91 -3.43 -8.58
CA LEU A 532 14.68 -4.67 -8.67
C LEU A 532 15.59 -4.75 -7.44
N ARG A 533 15.67 -5.89 -6.76
CA ARG A 533 16.58 -6.11 -5.60
C ARG A 533 17.39 -7.38 -5.78
N VAL A 534 18.68 -7.31 -5.42
CA VAL A 534 19.54 -8.47 -5.20
C VAL A 534 19.86 -8.52 -3.72
N TYR A 535 19.59 -9.66 -3.09
CA TYR A 535 19.80 -9.95 -1.68
C TYR A 535 20.92 -10.96 -1.49
N TRP A 536 21.60 -10.90 -0.35
CA TRP A 536 22.55 -11.92 0.07
C TRP A 536 22.59 -12.03 1.60
N PRO A 537 22.95 -13.20 2.17
CA PRO A 537 23.03 -13.37 3.61
C PRO A 537 24.16 -12.53 4.21
N LEU A 538 23.89 -11.93 5.38
CA LEU A 538 24.90 -11.29 6.19
C LEU A 538 25.79 -12.33 6.87
N GLU A 539 27.07 -11.98 7.07
CA GLU A 539 28.00 -12.80 7.84
C GLU A 539 27.56 -12.85 9.32
N ALA A 540 27.59 -14.05 9.91
CA ALA A 540 27.21 -14.28 11.30
C ALA A 540 28.16 -13.57 12.27
#